data_AF-G0V548-F1
#
_entry.id   AF-G0V548-F1
#
_cell.length_a   1.000
_cell.length_b   1.000
_cell.length_c   1.000
_cell.angle_alpha   90.00
_cell.angle_beta   90.00
_cell.angle_gamma   90.00
#
_symmetry.space_group_name_H-M   'P 1'
#
loop_
_entity.id
_entity.type
_entity.pdbx_description
1 polymer ?
#
loop_
_entity_poly.entity_id
_entity_poly.type
_entity_poly.pdbx_seq_one_letter_code
_entity_poly.pdbx_strand_id
1 'polypeptide(L)'
;MNYSSAKVYEKELNALIAETTQTSEQLLREQEQKIESTLNEIIQSVKSMAQENDLVQITSDSMDDLGNNTMINLEDFQKNIQSSTKLLEILKLTHLEQDALDYFLRYTITSSTTLLELQSIQDPKFVKLQKEVTSLEKGQIQNHLDEIDRIKSDINKLNGKISTSTNQLNQLHLDTTNDIDDCFTLLKNLDNLENVQLNQQKTNLKNDPIMETYNAWQSYNKDIQRLNDLKEEEKQYGKSLKRATELTNNRSQSNVSANSSSNLAEEMKVINALNKLLFSSLTNNISKDITNFLINPDDKSIQFAVSNFQIRVNLTESNNILKINVSRLNGATNLACQKLTKKLGEKYLRNDSLSSNNNPLVIFAFIDDVVKDTESL
;
A
#
# COMPACT_ATOMS: atom_id res chain seq x y z
N MET A 1 -18.84 -11.24 -15.48
CA MET A 1 -17.74 -10.31 -15.79
C MET A 1 -16.61 -10.67 -14.86
N ASN A 2 -15.54 -11.26 -15.40
CA ASN A 2 -14.38 -11.67 -14.62
C ASN A 2 -13.55 -10.42 -14.34
N TYR A 3 -13.50 -9.99 -13.08
CA TYR A 3 -12.54 -8.99 -12.64
C TYR A 3 -11.15 -9.64 -12.65
N SER A 4 -10.39 -9.39 -13.71
CA SER A 4 -8.97 -9.69 -13.75
C SER A 4 -8.31 -8.83 -12.68
N SER A 5 -7.73 -9.45 -11.65
CA SER A 5 -6.98 -8.78 -10.58
C SER A 5 -5.94 -7.82 -11.18
N ALA A 6 -5.71 -6.65 -10.56
CA ALA A 6 -4.69 -5.68 -10.95
C ALA A 6 -3.30 -6.31 -11.22
N LYS A 7 -2.98 -7.42 -10.53
CA LYS A 7 -1.77 -8.22 -10.75
C LYS A 7 -1.68 -8.88 -12.13
N VAL A 8 -2.82 -9.18 -12.77
CA VAL A 8 -2.87 -9.73 -14.14
C VAL A 8 -2.47 -8.65 -15.14
N TYR A 9 -3.01 -7.44 -14.98
CA TYR A 9 -2.64 -6.29 -15.81
C TYR A 9 -1.20 -5.85 -15.57
N GLU A 10 -0.70 -5.88 -14.34
CA GLU A 10 0.71 -5.63 -14.03
C GLU A 10 1.63 -6.66 -14.70
N LYS A 11 1.22 -7.93 -14.74
CA LYS A 11 1.97 -9.00 -15.42
C LYS A 11 1.96 -8.82 -16.94
N GLU A 12 0.83 -8.40 -17.50
CA GLU A 12 0.67 -8.11 -18.93
C GLU A 12 1.47 -6.87 -19.35
N LEU A 13 1.50 -5.84 -18.51
CA LEU A 13 2.32 -4.65 -18.68
C LEU A 13 3.82 -4.98 -18.62
N ASN A 14 4.25 -5.79 -17.64
CA ASN A 14 5.64 -6.22 -17.55
C ASN A 14 6.05 -7.10 -18.74
N ALA A 15 5.13 -7.90 -19.28
CA ALA A 15 5.37 -8.65 -20.52
C ALA A 15 5.55 -7.71 -21.72
N LEU A 16 4.73 -6.66 -21.82
CA LEU A 16 4.85 -5.65 -22.88
C LEU A 16 6.14 -4.83 -22.76
N ILE A 17 6.57 -4.50 -21.54
CA ILE A 17 7.85 -3.83 -21.29
C ILE A 17 9.02 -4.74 -21.70
N ALA A 18 8.96 -6.03 -21.37
CA ALA A 18 9.98 -6.99 -21.77
C ALA A 18 10.04 -7.12 -23.31
N GLU A 19 8.89 -7.19 -23.97
CA GLU A 19 8.79 -7.26 -25.45
C GLU A 19 9.31 -5.98 -26.12
N THR A 20 8.99 -4.80 -25.56
CA THR A 20 9.48 -3.50 -26.04
C THR A 20 10.99 -3.37 -25.85
N THR A 21 11.51 -3.84 -24.72
CA THR A 21 12.96 -3.84 -24.45
C THR A 21 13.68 -4.78 -25.40
N GLN A 22 13.13 -5.99 -25.62
CA GLN A 22 13.68 -6.97 -26.54
C GLN A 22 13.70 -6.46 -27.99
N THR A 23 12.62 -5.82 -28.45
CA THR A 23 12.56 -5.23 -29.79
C THR A 23 13.50 -4.03 -29.93
N SER A 24 13.65 -3.21 -28.89
CA SER A 24 14.65 -2.13 -28.88
C SER A 24 16.09 -2.67 -28.92
N GLU A 25 16.40 -3.73 -28.18
CA GLU A 25 17.72 -4.38 -28.24
C GLU A 25 17.98 -5.00 -29.60
N GLN A 26 16.98 -5.62 -30.22
CA GLN A 26 17.09 -6.16 -31.57
C GLN A 26 17.38 -5.06 -32.59
N LEU A 27 16.66 -3.93 -32.52
CA LEU A 27 16.88 -2.79 -33.40
C LEU A 27 18.30 -2.23 -33.25
N LEU A 28 18.81 -2.12 -32.02
CA LEU A 28 20.18 -1.67 -31.76
C LEU A 28 21.21 -2.62 -32.36
N ARG A 29 21.02 -3.95 -32.23
CA ARG A 29 21.90 -4.94 -32.87
C ARG A 29 21.85 -4.87 -34.39
N GLU A 30 20.67 -4.66 -34.98
CA GLU A 30 20.53 -4.49 -36.43
C GLU A 30 21.22 -3.22 -36.92
N GLN A 31 21.15 -2.11 -36.16
CA GLN A 31 21.88 -0.89 -36.47
C GLN A 31 23.40 -1.09 -36.37
N GLU A 32 23.87 -1.77 -35.33
CA GLU A 32 25.29 -2.08 -35.14
C GLU A 32 25.82 -2.97 -36.27
N GLN A 33 25.08 -4.03 -36.62
CA GLN A 33 25.40 -4.90 -37.74
C GLN A 33 25.41 -4.15 -39.08
N LYS A 34 24.47 -3.21 -39.27
CA LYS A 34 24.43 -2.38 -40.48
C LYS A 34 25.65 -1.47 -40.55
N ILE A 35 26.06 -0.85 -39.44
CA ILE A 35 27.27 -0.03 -39.36
C ILE A 35 28.50 -0.89 -39.69
N GLU A 36 28.64 -2.07 -39.08
CA GLU A 36 29.74 -3.00 -39.34
C GLU A 36 29.77 -3.42 -40.83
N SER A 37 28.62 -3.74 -41.41
CA SER A 37 28.50 -4.06 -42.84
C SER A 37 28.92 -2.89 -43.72
N THR A 38 28.45 -1.66 -43.43
CA THR A 38 28.86 -0.49 -44.20
C THR A 38 30.34 -0.17 -44.06
N LEU A 39 30.92 -0.41 -42.88
CA LEU A 39 32.34 -0.23 -42.63
C LEU A 39 33.15 -1.27 -43.41
N ASN A 40 32.71 -2.54 -43.43
CA ASN A 40 33.31 -3.58 -44.25
C ASN A 40 33.19 -3.28 -45.76
N GLU A 41 32.06 -2.76 -46.23
CA GLU A 41 31.89 -2.31 -47.61
C GLU A 41 32.82 -1.13 -47.94
N ILE A 42 32.98 -0.16 -47.04
CA ILE A 42 33.94 0.94 -47.19
C ILE A 42 35.37 0.39 -47.25
N ILE A 43 35.75 -0.51 -46.35
CA ILE A 43 37.08 -1.15 -46.36
C ILE A 43 37.30 -1.91 -47.67
N GLN A 44 36.32 -2.69 -48.12
CA GLN A 44 36.42 -3.41 -49.38
C GLN A 44 36.51 -2.45 -50.57
N SER A 45 35.73 -1.38 -50.58
CA SER A 45 35.78 -0.33 -51.60
C SER A 45 37.15 0.34 -51.62
N VAL A 46 37.70 0.72 -50.47
CA VAL A 46 39.05 1.28 -50.34
C VAL A 46 40.11 0.26 -50.78
N LYS A 47 39.95 -1.03 -50.45
CA LYS A 47 40.86 -2.10 -50.90
C LYS A 47 40.81 -2.30 -52.42
N SER A 48 39.63 -2.26 -53.03
CA SER A 48 39.48 -2.31 -54.49
C SER A 48 40.08 -1.07 -55.15
N MET A 49 39.87 0.13 -54.57
CA MET A 49 40.50 1.36 -55.04
C MET A 49 42.03 1.31 -54.90
N ALA A 50 42.57 0.68 -53.84
CA ALA A 50 44.00 0.45 -53.65
C ALA A 50 44.59 -0.57 -54.64
N GLN A 51 43.80 -1.57 -55.06
CA GLN A 51 44.21 -2.53 -56.09
C GLN A 51 44.22 -1.90 -57.50
N GLU A 52 43.32 -0.96 -57.77
CA GLU A 52 43.21 -0.29 -59.07
C GLU A 52 44.08 0.98 -59.17
N ASN A 53 44.62 1.47 -58.05
CA ASN A 53 45.32 2.76 -57.99
C ASN A 53 46.54 2.71 -57.04
N ASP A 54 47.75 2.79 -57.61
CA ASP A 54 49.04 2.78 -56.87
C ASP A 54 49.18 3.95 -55.87
N LEU A 55 48.27 4.92 -55.89
CA LEU A 55 48.21 6.06 -54.98
C LEU A 55 47.70 5.73 -53.56
N VAL A 56 46.97 4.61 -53.39
CA VAL A 56 46.47 4.17 -52.08
C VAL A 56 47.26 2.93 -51.64
N GLN A 57 48.45 3.14 -51.09
CA GLN A 57 49.22 2.05 -50.47
C GLN A 57 48.65 1.77 -49.09
N ILE A 58 47.88 0.68 -48.98
CA ILE A 58 47.70 -0.01 -47.71
C ILE A 58 49.08 -0.56 -47.38
N THR A 59 49.74 -0.05 -46.34
CA THR A 59 51.02 -0.59 -45.86
C THR A 59 50.79 -2.01 -45.34
N SER A 60 50.75 -2.97 -46.25
CA SER A 60 50.66 -4.39 -45.97
C SER A 60 52.07 -4.96 -45.95
N ASP A 61 52.76 -4.80 -44.83
CA ASP A 61 53.94 -5.63 -44.53
C ASP A 61 53.60 -6.78 -43.58
N SER A 62 52.32 -7.07 -43.34
CA SER A 62 51.91 -8.23 -42.56
C SER A 62 50.51 -8.68 -42.95
N MET A 63 50.42 -9.55 -43.94
CA MET A 63 49.15 -10.15 -44.39
C MET A 63 48.56 -11.19 -43.40
N ASP A 64 49.10 -11.32 -42.18
CA ASP A 64 48.75 -12.40 -41.25
C ASP A 64 48.17 -11.97 -39.89
N ASP A 65 48.00 -10.67 -39.59
CA ASP A 65 47.51 -10.25 -38.26
C ASP A 65 46.44 -9.16 -38.36
N LEU A 66 45.27 -9.53 -38.88
CA LEU A 66 44.11 -8.65 -39.04
C LEU A 66 43.16 -8.74 -37.82
N GLY A 67 43.73 -8.57 -36.63
CA GLY A 67 43.00 -8.54 -35.36
C GLY A 67 43.48 -7.37 -34.52
N ASN A 68 42.82 -6.23 -34.67
CA ASN A 68 42.94 -5.01 -33.86
C ASN A 68 44.10 -4.07 -34.21
N ASN A 69 43.74 -2.79 -34.37
CA ASN A 69 44.61 -1.61 -34.30
C ASN A 69 45.51 -1.29 -35.50
N THR A 70 44.94 -1.11 -36.67
CA THR A 70 45.52 -0.22 -37.68
C THR A 70 44.73 1.09 -37.75
N MET A 71 45.05 1.99 -36.82
CA MET A 71 44.64 3.39 -36.91
C MET A 71 45.41 4.04 -38.06
N ILE A 72 44.69 4.52 -39.08
CA ILE A 72 45.25 5.23 -40.23
C ILE A 72 45.95 6.49 -39.70
N ASN A 73 47.24 6.66 -39.99
CA ASN A 73 47.99 7.87 -39.62
C ASN A 73 47.63 9.00 -40.60
N LEU A 74 46.70 9.89 -40.19
CA LEU A 74 46.24 11.02 -41.00
C LEU A 74 47.27 12.17 -41.13
N GLU A 75 48.29 12.23 -40.26
CA GLU A 75 49.26 13.34 -40.25
C GLU A 75 50.19 13.32 -41.48
N ASP A 76 50.56 12.14 -41.99
CA ASP A 76 51.42 12.01 -43.17
C ASP A 76 50.67 12.17 -44.50
N PHE A 77 49.33 12.03 -44.47
CA PHE A 77 48.49 12.12 -45.66
C PHE A 77 48.56 13.51 -46.31
N GLN A 78 48.53 14.58 -45.50
CA GLN A 78 48.62 15.95 -46.00
C GLN A 78 49.99 16.26 -46.64
N LYS A 79 51.07 15.73 -46.05
CA LYS A 79 52.43 15.90 -46.56
C LYS A 79 52.63 15.14 -47.88
N ASN A 80 52.05 13.94 -47.99
CA ASN A 80 52.08 13.13 -49.20
C ASN A 80 51.21 13.72 -50.32
N ILE A 81 50.08 14.35 -49.99
CA ILE A 81 49.29 15.11 -50.98
C ILE A 81 50.11 16.28 -51.51
N GLN A 82 50.79 17.05 -50.65
CA GLN A 82 51.58 18.20 -51.09
C GLN A 82 52.79 17.79 -51.94
N SER A 83 53.49 16.72 -51.59
CA SER A 83 54.60 16.21 -52.40
C SER A 83 54.12 15.66 -53.74
N SER A 84 52.97 14.98 -53.76
CA SER A 84 52.35 14.47 -55.00
C SER A 84 51.80 15.59 -55.88
N THR A 85 51.27 16.67 -55.29
CA THR A 85 50.85 17.86 -56.04
C THR A 85 52.05 18.54 -56.71
N LYS A 86 53.20 18.63 -56.01
CA LYS A 86 54.45 19.12 -56.59
C LYS A 86 54.97 18.19 -57.69
N LEU A 87 54.89 16.88 -57.49
CA LEU A 87 55.23 15.90 -58.52
C LEU A 87 54.34 16.05 -59.75
N LEU A 88 53.03 16.25 -59.56
CA LEU A 88 52.06 16.46 -60.64
C LEU A 88 52.33 17.77 -61.40
N GLU A 89 52.70 18.84 -60.71
CA GLU A 89 53.12 20.09 -61.35
C GLU A 89 54.40 19.92 -62.17
N ILE A 90 55.39 19.20 -61.63
CA ILE A 90 56.63 18.89 -62.36
C ILE A 90 56.31 18.00 -63.57
N LEU A 91 55.49 16.96 -63.40
CA LEU A 91 55.11 16.05 -64.48
C LEU A 91 54.32 16.78 -65.56
N LYS A 92 53.44 17.70 -65.18
CA LYS A 92 52.73 18.58 -66.12
C LYS A 92 53.69 19.48 -66.87
N LEU A 93 54.68 20.07 -66.19
CA LEU A 93 55.71 20.89 -66.84
C LEU A 93 56.56 20.07 -67.81
N THR A 94 57.02 18.89 -67.38
CA THR A 94 57.80 17.96 -68.21
C THR A 94 56.98 17.44 -69.38
N HIS A 95 55.69 17.16 -69.22
CA HIS A 95 54.80 16.78 -70.32
C HIS A 95 54.60 17.95 -71.28
N LEU A 96 54.47 19.18 -70.78
CA LEU A 96 54.37 20.37 -71.64
C LEU A 96 55.67 20.63 -72.40
N GLU A 97 56.82 20.40 -71.77
CA GLU A 97 58.15 20.47 -72.41
C GLU A 97 58.33 19.35 -73.44
N GLN A 98 57.87 18.14 -73.14
CA GLN A 98 57.90 17.00 -74.05
C GLN A 98 56.95 17.20 -75.24
N ASP A 99 55.75 17.73 -75.01
CA ASP A 99 54.82 18.13 -76.07
C ASP A 99 55.42 19.27 -76.89
N ALA A 100 56.02 20.28 -76.27
CA ALA A 100 56.68 21.37 -76.99
C ALA A 100 57.87 20.86 -77.82
N LEU A 101 58.64 19.91 -77.29
CA LEU A 101 59.72 19.24 -78.00
C LEU A 101 59.19 18.35 -79.13
N ASP A 102 58.11 17.60 -78.91
CA ASP A 102 57.46 16.78 -79.94
C ASP A 102 56.86 17.64 -81.04
N TYR A 103 56.17 18.74 -80.70
CA TYR A 103 55.70 19.73 -81.68
C TYR A 103 56.87 20.34 -82.43
N PHE A 104 57.97 20.69 -81.75
CA PHE A 104 59.16 21.20 -82.40
C PHE A 104 59.76 20.17 -83.36
N LEU A 105 59.93 18.91 -82.95
CA LEU A 105 60.48 17.83 -83.77
C LEU A 105 59.54 17.44 -84.92
N ARG A 106 58.22 17.42 -84.69
CA ARG A 106 57.21 17.12 -85.70
C ARG A 106 57.05 18.24 -86.73
N TYR A 107 57.30 19.49 -86.35
CA TYR A 107 57.36 20.59 -87.34
C TYR A 107 58.74 20.70 -88.02
N THR A 108 59.84 20.35 -87.36
CA THR A 108 61.19 20.53 -87.95
C THR A 108 61.69 19.31 -88.71
N ILE A 109 61.42 18.09 -88.25
CA ILE A 109 61.90 16.84 -88.85
C ILE A 109 60.92 16.34 -89.92
N THR A 110 59.61 16.47 -89.69
CA THR A 110 58.58 16.00 -90.65
C THR A 110 58.38 16.96 -91.84
N SER A 111 59.05 18.12 -91.85
CA SER A 111 59.05 19.09 -92.97
C SER A 111 59.77 18.62 -94.24
N SER A 112 60.35 17.41 -94.27
CA SER A 112 61.14 16.94 -95.41
C SER A 112 60.43 15.97 -96.35
N THR A 113 59.26 15.42 -96.01
CA THR A 113 58.50 14.57 -96.93
C THR A 113 57.00 14.70 -96.72
N THR A 114 56.29 15.12 -97.78
CA THR A 114 54.82 15.22 -97.90
C THR A 114 54.13 16.24 -97.00
N LEU A 115 54.27 17.50 -97.41
CA LEU A 115 53.38 18.60 -97.06
C LEU A 115 51.94 18.31 -97.54
N LEU A 116 51.14 17.63 -96.72
CA LEU A 116 49.69 17.77 -96.80
C LEU A 116 49.37 19.16 -96.28
N GLU A 117 48.92 20.04 -97.18
CA GLU A 117 48.55 21.44 -96.95
C GLU A 117 47.40 21.60 -95.94
N LEU A 118 47.68 21.35 -94.67
CA LEU A 118 46.89 21.82 -93.53
C LEU A 118 47.81 22.67 -92.66
N GLN A 119 48.33 23.76 -93.26
CA GLN A 119 49.33 24.64 -92.65
C GLN A 119 48.74 25.84 -91.90
N SER A 120 47.42 25.96 -91.78
CA SER A 120 46.85 27.14 -91.12
C SER A 120 45.66 26.81 -90.24
N ILE A 121 45.66 27.40 -89.04
CA ILE A 121 44.51 27.49 -88.11
C ILE A 121 43.28 28.13 -88.81
N GLN A 122 43.48 28.77 -89.97
CA GLN A 122 42.44 29.37 -90.79
C GLN A 122 41.99 28.49 -91.98
N ASP A 123 42.45 27.24 -92.10
CA ASP A 123 41.95 26.33 -93.14
C ASP A 123 40.42 26.16 -92.99
N PRO A 124 39.63 26.42 -94.04
CA PRO A 124 38.17 26.35 -93.97
C PRO A 124 37.64 24.97 -93.55
N LYS A 125 38.33 23.86 -93.85
CA LYS A 125 37.93 22.53 -93.38
C LYS A 125 38.20 22.36 -91.89
N PHE A 126 39.35 22.83 -91.41
CA PHE A 126 39.71 22.77 -89.98
C PHE A 126 38.79 23.66 -89.14
N VAL A 127 38.52 24.89 -89.58
CA VAL A 127 37.60 25.82 -88.91
C VAL A 127 36.18 25.26 -88.87
N LYS A 128 35.74 24.57 -89.93
CA LYS A 128 34.42 23.93 -89.96
C LYS A 128 34.33 22.78 -88.95
N LEU A 129 35.33 21.91 -88.90
CA LEU A 129 35.39 20.80 -87.95
C LEU A 129 35.50 21.30 -86.50
N GLN A 130 36.32 22.32 -86.25
CA GLN A 130 36.45 22.91 -84.91
C GLN A 130 35.15 23.57 -84.45
N LYS A 131 34.40 24.22 -85.35
CA LYS A 131 33.05 24.73 -85.05
C LYS A 131 32.05 23.60 -84.76
N GLU A 132 32.14 22.50 -85.49
CA GLU A 132 31.28 21.34 -85.29
C GLU A 132 31.56 20.67 -83.93
N VAL A 133 32.83 20.42 -83.60
CA VAL A 133 33.27 19.89 -82.30
C VAL A 133 32.85 20.81 -81.16
N THR A 134 33.13 22.12 -81.25
CA THR A 134 32.71 23.06 -80.20
C THR A 134 31.19 23.18 -80.08
N SER A 135 30.42 22.98 -81.16
CA SER A 135 28.96 22.94 -81.10
C SER A 135 28.44 21.66 -80.43
N LEU A 136 29.07 20.51 -80.70
CA LEU A 136 28.76 19.22 -80.10
C LEU A 136 29.12 19.20 -78.62
N GLU A 137 30.30 19.71 -78.26
CA GLU A 137 30.74 19.86 -76.86
C GLU A 137 29.78 20.77 -76.09
N LYS A 138 29.43 21.94 -76.63
CA LYS A 138 28.44 22.83 -76.00
C LYS A 138 27.07 22.17 -75.87
N GLY A 139 26.63 21.42 -76.88
CA GLY A 139 25.36 20.68 -76.84
C GLY A 139 25.36 19.59 -75.78
N GLN A 140 26.44 18.81 -75.66
CA GLN A 140 26.58 17.78 -74.63
C GLN A 140 26.68 18.38 -73.22
N ILE A 141 27.46 19.45 -73.05
CA ILE A 141 27.56 20.16 -71.77
C ILE A 141 26.18 20.69 -71.36
N GLN A 142 25.43 21.28 -72.29
CA GLN A 142 24.08 21.78 -72.00
C GLN A 142 23.13 20.65 -71.60
N ASN A 143 23.16 19.51 -72.32
CA ASN A 143 22.34 18.35 -71.96
C ASN A 143 22.67 17.81 -70.56
N HIS A 144 23.95 17.74 -70.20
CA HIS A 144 24.36 17.32 -68.86
C HIS A 144 23.99 18.34 -67.78
N LEU A 145 24.07 19.64 -68.06
CA LEU A 145 23.57 20.66 -67.14
C LEU A 145 22.05 20.54 -66.91
N ASP A 146 21.28 20.35 -67.98
CA ASP A 146 19.83 20.16 -67.90
C ASP A 146 19.47 18.87 -67.12
N GLU A 147 20.27 17.81 -67.28
CA GLU A 147 20.10 16.56 -66.54
C GLU A 147 20.44 16.72 -65.05
N ILE A 148 21.52 17.43 -64.73
CA ILE A 148 21.88 17.79 -63.35
C ILE A 148 20.76 18.60 -62.70
N ASP A 149 20.19 19.58 -63.41
CA ASP A 149 19.09 20.41 -62.89
C ASP A 149 17.82 19.58 -62.65
N ARG A 150 17.51 18.61 -63.52
CA ARG A 150 16.42 17.64 -63.30
C ARG A 150 16.65 16.80 -62.06
N ILE A 151 17.84 16.20 -61.93
CA ILE A 151 18.20 15.36 -60.77
C ILE A 151 18.13 16.19 -59.48
N LYS A 152 18.64 17.42 -59.50
CA LYS A 152 18.56 18.34 -58.35
C LYS A 152 17.13 18.67 -57.96
N SER A 153 16.25 18.91 -58.94
CA SER A 153 14.82 19.08 -58.71
C SER A 153 14.20 17.83 -58.08
N ASP A 154 14.55 16.64 -58.55
CA ASP A 154 14.00 15.39 -58.03
C ASP A 154 14.51 15.06 -56.63
N ILE A 155 15.77 15.33 -56.33
CA ILE A 155 16.34 15.26 -54.97
C ILE A 155 15.58 16.21 -54.04
N ASN A 156 15.34 17.46 -54.47
CA ASN A 156 14.59 18.42 -53.65
C ASN A 156 13.15 17.97 -53.38
N LYS A 157 12.47 17.40 -54.39
CA LYS A 157 11.13 16.83 -54.21
C LYS A 157 11.14 15.64 -53.26
N LEU A 158 12.13 14.75 -53.40
CA LEU A 158 12.27 13.59 -52.52
C LEU A 158 12.56 14.02 -51.08
N ASN A 159 13.46 14.99 -50.90
CA ASN A 159 13.79 15.53 -49.59
C ASN A 159 12.58 16.21 -48.93
N GLY A 160 11.76 16.93 -49.72
CA GLY A 160 10.48 17.46 -49.25
C GLY A 160 9.52 16.36 -48.79
N LYS A 161 9.41 15.25 -49.53
CA LYS A 161 8.60 14.09 -49.12
C LYS A 161 9.12 13.45 -47.84
N ILE A 162 10.43 13.26 -47.72
CA ILE A 162 11.07 12.72 -46.51
C ILE A 162 10.77 13.62 -45.32
N SER A 163 10.99 14.93 -45.44
CA SER A 163 10.69 15.89 -44.37
C SER A 163 9.23 15.86 -43.94
N THR A 164 8.31 15.76 -44.90
CA THR A 164 6.87 15.66 -44.60
C THR A 164 6.55 14.36 -43.86
N SER A 165 7.13 13.23 -44.30
CA SER A 165 6.97 11.93 -43.65
C SER A 165 7.54 11.92 -42.23
N THR A 166 8.71 12.52 -42.02
CA THR A 166 9.32 12.65 -40.69
C THR A 166 8.44 13.48 -39.76
N ASN A 167 7.83 14.57 -40.25
CA ASN A 167 6.90 15.36 -39.44
C ASN A 167 5.63 14.57 -39.07
N GLN A 168 5.10 13.76 -40.01
CA GLN A 168 3.96 12.87 -39.73
C GLN A 168 4.32 11.80 -38.70
N LEU A 169 5.52 11.21 -38.79
CA LEU A 169 6.02 10.24 -37.82
C LEU A 169 6.16 10.88 -36.43
N ASN A 170 6.75 12.07 -36.34
CA ASN A 170 6.89 12.79 -35.08
C ASN A 170 5.53 13.12 -34.46
N GLN A 171 4.55 13.53 -35.28
CA GLN A 171 3.19 13.76 -34.80
C GLN A 171 2.56 12.47 -34.26
N LEU A 172 2.70 11.36 -34.97
CA LEU A 172 2.21 10.06 -34.52
C LEU A 172 2.84 9.63 -33.18
N HIS A 173 4.14 9.88 -33.00
CA HIS A 173 4.82 9.61 -31.73
C HIS A 173 4.28 10.48 -30.58
N LEU A 174 4.01 11.77 -30.83
CA LEU A 174 3.39 12.64 -29.83
C LEU A 174 1.98 12.18 -29.48
N ASP A 175 1.17 11.83 -30.48
CA ASP A 175 -0.19 11.34 -30.28
C ASP A 175 -0.19 10.02 -29.49
N THR A 176 0.70 9.09 -29.83
CA THR A 176 0.86 7.81 -29.11
C THR A 176 1.33 8.02 -27.67
N THR A 177 2.20 9.01 -27.44
CA THR A 177 2.66 9.35 -26.09
C THR A 177 1.51 9.90 -25.25
N ASN A 178 0.66 10.75 -25.83
CA ASN A 178 -0.54 11.25 -25.16
C ASN A 178 -1.51 10.11 -24.81
N ASP A 179 -1.71 9.15 -25.74
CA ASP A 179 -2.57 7.98 -25.49
C ASP A 179 -2.02 7.11 -24.34
N ILE A 180 -0.69 6.96 -24.25
CA ILE A 180 -0.03 6.25 -23.14
C ILE A 180 -0.24 7.01 -21.82
N ASP A 181 -0.06 8.33 -21.82
CA ASP A 181 -0.30 9.16 -20.63
C ASP A 181 -1.77 9.06 -20.19
N ASP A 182 -2.72 9.10 -21.11
CA ASP A 182 -4.13 8.88 -20.84
C ASP A 182 -4.38 7.49 -20.23
N CYS A 183 -3.75 6.44 -20.75
CA CYS A 183 -3.80 5.11 -20.15
C CYS A 183 -3.25 5.08 -18.71
N PHE A 184 -2.14 5.78 -18.44
CA PHE A 184 -1.60 5.91 -17.09
C PHE A 184 -2.54 6.67 -16.16
N THR A 185 -3.18 7.74 -16.64
CA THR A 185 -4.18 8.46 -15.83
C THR A 185 -5.38 7.57 -15.53
N LEU A 186 -5.84 6.77 -16.50
CA LEU A 186 -6.94 5.83 -16.34
C LEU A 186 -6.59 4.71 -15.35
N LEU A 187 -5.36 4.17 -15.44
CA LEU A 187 -4.85 3.18 -14.49
C LEU A 187 -4.81 3.75 -13.08
N LYS A 188 -4.28 4.97 -12.91
CA LYS A 188 -4.27 5.65 -11.61
C LYS A 188 -5.69 5.89 -11.07
N ASN A 189 -6.64 6.23 -11.94
CA ASN A 189 -8.04 6.37 -11.56
C ASN A 189 -8.66 5.03 -11.15
N LEU A 190 -8.29 3.93 -11.80
CA LEU A 190 -8.71 2.58 -11.44
C LEU A 190 -8.13 2.19 -10.08
N ASP A 191 -6.84 2.40 -9.84
CA ASP A 191 -6.20 2.19 -8.53
C ASP A 191 -6.88 3.02 -7.44
N ASN A 192 -7.21 4.28 -7.74
CA ASN A 192 -7.94 5.13 -6.80
C ASN A 192 -9.35 4.57 -6.51
N LEU A 193 -10.06 4.08 -7.52
CA LEU A 193 -11.38 3.46 -7.34
C LEU A 193 -11.31 2.14 -6.58
N GLU A 194 -10.30 1.31 -6.82
CA GLU A 194 -10.06 0.07 -6.08
C GLU A 194 -9.72 0.39 -4.61
N ASN A 195 -8.87 1.38 -4.36
CA ASN A 195 -8.55 1.84 -3.01
C ASN A 195 -9.78 2.44 -2.30
N VAL A 196 -10.63 3.18 -3.02
CA VAL A 196 -11.89 3.70 -2.49
C VAL A 196 -12.88 2.57 -2.22
N GLN A 197 -13.01 1.58 -3.10
CA GLN A 197 -13.85 0.40 -2.87
C GLN A 197 -13.34 -0.45 -1.70
N LEU A 198 -12.03 -0.64 -1.56
CA LEU A 198 -11.42 -1.37 -0.45
C LEU A 198 -11.65 -0.64 0.89
N ASN A 199 -11.56 0.69 0.88
CA ASN A 199 -11.88 1.52 2.04
C ASN A 199 -13.38 1.54 2.35
N GLN A 200 -14.24 1.58 1.33
CA GLN A 200 -15.70 1.49 1.48
C GLN A 200 -16.17 0.12 1.99
N GLN A 201 -15.54 -0.97 1.52
CA GLN A 201 -15.75 -2.31 2.06
C GLN A 201 -15.27 -2.40 3.51
N LYS A 202 -14.12 -1.82 3.87
CA LYS A 202 -13.66 -1.71 5.27
C LYS A 202 -14.60 -0.88 6.16
N THR A 203 -15.24 0.17 5.64
CA THR A 203 -16.24 0.93 6.40
C THR A 203 -17.59 0.22 6.50
N ASN A 204 -17.96 -0.61 5.52
CA ASN A 204 -19.15 -1.48 5.60
C ASN A 204 -18.92 -2.76 6.45
N LEU A 205 -17.67 -3.16 6.67
CA LEU A 205 -17.26 -4.24 7.58
C LEU A 205 -17.29 -3.86 9.07
N LYS A 206 -17.61 -2.60 9.41
CA LYS A 206 -17.75 -2.20 10.83
C LYS A 206 -18.98 -2.82 11.52
N ASN A 207 -19.93 -3.35 10.74
CA ASN A 207 -21.08 -4.13 11.21
C ASN A 207 -21.13 -5.48 10.48
N ASP A 208 -20.06 -6.28 10.56
CA ASP A 208 -20.11 -7.66 10.08
C ASP A 208 -20.89 -8.53 11.10
N PRO A 209 -22.07 -9.07 10.76
CA PRO A 209 -22.86 -9.92 11.66
C PRO A 209 -22.07 -11.12 12.19
N ILE A 210 -21.06 -11.58 11.42
CA ILE A 210 -20.20 -12.71 11.78
C ILE A 210 -19.26 -12.31 12.92
N MET A 211 -18.72 -11.09 12.91
CA MET A 211 -17.83 -10.60 13.96
C MET A 211 -18.60 -10.31 15.26
N GLU A 212 -19.81 -9.77 15.17
CA GLU A 212 -20.70 -9.64 16.33
C GLU A 212 -21.07 -11.01 16.91
N THR A 213 -21.39 -11.98 16.06
CA THR A 213 -21.69 -13.36 16.48
C THR A 213 -20.48 -14.03 17.12
N TYR A 214 -19.28 -13.81 16.60
CA TYR A 214 -18.05 -14.34 17.17
C TYR A 214 -17.75 -13.75 18.55
N ASN A 215 -17.91 -12.43 18.70
CA ASN A 215 -17.72 -11.76 19.98
C ASN A 215 -18.77 -12.19 21.02
N ALA A 216 -20.03 -12.37 20.60
CA ALA A 216 -21.09 -12.90 21.45
C ALA A 216 -20.80 -14.34 21.89
N TRP A 217 -20.34 -15.19 20.98
CA TRP A 217 -19.91 -16.56 21.29
C TRP A 217 -18.74 -16.58 22.27
N GLN A 218 -17.76 -15.69 22.10
CA GLN A 218 -16.61 -15.61 23.00
C GLN A 218 -17.02 -15.14 24.40
N SER A 219 -17.95 -14.20 24.50
CA SER A 219 -18.53 -13.78 25.79
C SER A 219 -19.29 -14.93 26.45
N TYR A 220 -20.11 -15.65 25.69
CA TYR A 220 -20.85 -16.81 26.18
C TYR A 220 -19.92 -17.92 26.69
N ASN A 221 -18.80 -18.13 26.02
CA ASN A 221 -17.81 -19.12 26.45
C ASN A 221 -17.13 -18.72 27.77
N LYS A 222 -16.88 -17.42 27.99
CA LYS A 222 -16.39 -16.89 29.28
C LYS A 222 -17.42 -17.08 30.39
N ASP A 223 -18.70 -16.86 30.09
CA ASP A 223 -19.78 -17.06 31.06
C ASP A 223 -19.94 -18.54 31.44
N ILE A 224 -19.77 -19.46 30.48
CA ILE A 224 -19.74 -20.91 30.76
C ILE A 224 -18.57 -21.27 31.68
N GLN A 225 -17.37 -20.73 31.43
CA GLN A 225 -16.22 -20.97 32.31
C GLN A 225 -16.51 -20.48 33.72
N ARG A 226 -17.04 -19.25 33.86
CA ARG A 226 -17.42 -18.69 35.15
C ARG A 226 -18.49 -19.52 35.88
N LEU A 227 -19.45 -20.06 35.15
CA LEU A 227 -20.50 -20.92 35.70
C LEU A 227 -19.92 -22.25 36.20
N ASN A 228 -18.95 -22.82 35.49
CA ASN A 228 -18.24 -24.03 35.94
C ASN A 228 -17.42 -23.75 37.20
N ASP A 229 -16.73 -22.62 37.27
CA ASP A 229 -15.97 -22.21 38.46
C ASP A 229 -16.90 -22.03 39.67
N LEU A 230 -18.03 -21.35 39.50
CA LEU A 230 -19.07 -21.19 40.54
C LEU A 230 -19.64 -22.53 41.00
N LYS A 231 -19.87 -23.47 40.08
CA LYS A 231 -20.38 -24.81 40.41
C LYS A 231 -19.37 -25.64 41.20
N GLU A 232 -18.08 -25.50 40.90
CA GLU A 232 -17.04 -26.13 41.70
C GLU A 232 -16.94 -25.45 43.08
N GLU A 233 -17.07 -24.13 43.16
CA GLU A 233 -17.12 -23.41 44.44
C GLU A 233 -18.33 -23.84 45.30
N GLU A 234 -19.52 -23.96 44.70
CA GLU A 234 -20.72 -24.49 45.34
C GLU A 234 -20.49 -25.91 45.89
N LYS A 235 -19.83 -26.77 45.11
CA LYS A 235 -19.49 -28.13 45.53
C LYS A 235 -18.50 -28.13 46.69
N GLN A 236 -17.55 -27.19 46.72
CA GLN A 236 -16.61 -27.01 47.85
C GLN A 236 -17.34 -26.50 49.10
N TYR A 237 -18.25 -25.54 48.97
CA TYR A 237 -19.11 -25.11 50.07
C TYR A 237 -19.99 -26.24 50.58
N GLY A 238 -20.60 -27.03 49.69
CA GLY A 238 -21.40 -28.19 50.07
C GLY A 238 -20.59 -29.24 50.85
N LYS A 239 -19.32 -29.48 50.48
CA LYS A 239 -18.40 -30.35 51.24
C LYS A 239 -18.06 -29.74 52.61
N SER A 240 -17.80 -28.43 52.66
CA SER A 240 -17.50 -27.72 53.91
C SER A 240 -18.70 -27.67 54.85
N LEU A 241 -19.91 -27.49 54.32
CA LEU A 241 -21.15 -27.54 55.08
C LEU A 241 -21.39 -28.94 55.63
N LYS A 242 -21.19 -30.01 54.83
CA LYS A 242 -21.25 -31.39 55.32
C LYS A 242 -20.29 -31.63 56.48
N ARG A 243 -19.02 -31.21 56.35
CA ARG A 243 -18.03 -31.29 57.44
C ARG A 243 -18.46 -30.49 58.68
N ALA A 244 -19.01 -29.29 58.49
CA ALA A 244 -19.50 -28.47 59.59
C ALA A 244 -20.69 -29.14 60.30
N THR A 245 -21.63 -29.72 59.54
CA THR A 245 -22.77 -30.46 60.10
C THR A 245 -22.34 -31.73 60.85
N GLU A 246 -21.33 -32.44 60.34
CA GLU A 246 -20.72 -33.60 61.01
C GLU A 246 -20.04 -33.17 62.33
N LEU A 247 -19.31 -32.05 62.33
CA LEU A 247 -18.69 -31.47 63.53
C LEU A 247 -19.72 -31.01 64.58
N THR A 248 -20.84 -30.41 64.16
CA THR A 248 -21.91 -30.04 65.08
C THR A 248 -22.67 -31.25 65.62
N ASN A 249 -22.93 -32.27 64.79
CA ASN A 249 -23.56 -33.50 65.27
C ASN A 249 -22.67 -34.26 66.27
N ASN A 250 -21.35 -34.22 66.08
CA ASN A 250 -20.38 -34.77 67.03
C ASN A 250 -20.28 -33.93 68.33
N ARG A 251 -20.50 -32.61 68.27
CA ARG A 251 -20.62 -31.75 69.47
C ARG A 251 -21.91 -31.98 70.26
N SER A 252 -23.02 -32.27 69.59
CA SER A 252 -24.31 -32.58 70.23
C SER A 252 -24.30 -33.90 71.04
N GLN A 253 -23.26 -34.72 70.90
CA GLN A 253 -23.06 -35.96 71.68
C GLN A 253 -21.99 -35.83 72.78
N SER A 254 -21.32 -34.68 72.91
CA SER A 254 -20.24 -34.49 73.88
C SER A 254 -20.63 -33.46 74.97
N ASN A 255 -21.05 -33.97 76.13
CA ASN A 255 -21.21 -33.21 77.36
C ASN A 255 -19.86 -32.67 77.87
N VAL A 256 -19.51 -31.41 77.62
CA VAL A 256 -18.43 -30.68 78.36
C VAL A 256 -18.74 -29.17 78.32
N SER A 257 -19.27 -28.59 79.40
CA SER A 257 -18.57 -27.90 80.51
C SER A 257 -18.06 -26.48 80.22
N ALA A 258 -18.74 -25.52 80.87
CA ALA A 258 -18.25 -24.30 81.51
C ALA A 258 -16.85 -23.75 81.14
N ASN A 259 -16.69 -23.26 79.91
CA ASN A 259 -15.65 -22.28 79.54
C ASN A 259 -16.19 -21.37 78.42
N SER A 260 -17.23 -20.60 78.73
CA SER A 260 -17.97 -19.76 77.78
C SER A 260 -17.79 -18.26 78.06
N SER A 261 -16.55 -17.80 78.23
CA SER A 261 -16.25 -16.37 78.27
C SER A 261 -15.32 -15.91 77.13
N SER A 262 -14.41 -16.76 76.63
CA SER A 262 -13.60 -16.42 75.44
C SER A 262 -14.33 -16.71 74.13
N ASN A 263 -15.10 -17.79 74.06
CA ASN A 263 -15.89 -18.15 72.87
C ASN A 263 -17.05 -17.19 72.63
N LEU A 264 -17.63 -16.61 73.69
CA LEU A 264 -18.71 -15.63 73.56
C LEU A 264 -18.23 -14.31 72.92
N ALA A 265 -16.97 -13.92 73.19
CA ALA A 265 -16.36 -12.73 72.61
C ALA A 265 -15.98 -12.94 71.14
N GLU A 266 -15.55 -14.14 70.76
CA GLU A 266 -15.32 -14.52 69.36
C GLU A 266 -16.64 -14.68 68.60
N GLU A 267 -17.66 -15.29 69.19
CA GLU A 267 -19.02 -15.35 68.64
C GLU A 267 -19.62 -13.95 68.48
N MET A 268 -19.45 -13.03 69.44
CA MET A 268 -19.84 -11.62 69.28
C MET A 268 -19.05 -10.90 68.20
N LYS A 269 -17.76 -11.22 68.00
CA LYS A 269 -16.96 -10.67 66.88
C LYS A 269 -17.44 -11.20 65.53
N VAL A 270 -17.79 -12.48 65.46
CA VAL A 270 -18.35 -13.12 64.26
C VAL A 270 -19.75 -12.57 63.97
N ILE A 271 -20.61 -12.40 64.97
CA ILE A 271 -21.93 -11.77 64.84
C ILE A 271 -21.79 -10.31 64.42
N ASN A 272 -20.85 -9.55 64.98
CA ASN A 272 -20.58 -8.17 64.54
C ASN A 272 -20.04 -8.12 63.10
N ALA A 273 -19.19 -9.06 62.70
CA ALA A 273 -18.70 -9.16 61.33
C ALA A 273 -19.82 -9.55 60.35
N LEU A 274 -20.68 -10.49 60.75
CA LEU A 274 -21.86 -10.90 59.98
C LEU A 274 -22.85 -9.74 59.85
N ASN A 275 -23.10 -9.00 60.94
CA ASN A 275 -23.93 -7.80 60.92
C ASN A 275 -23.36 -6.73 59.99
N LYS A 276 -22.03 -6.51 59.98
CA LYS A 276 -21.39 -5.57 59.04
C LYS A 276 -21.50 -6.01 57.58
N LEU A 277 -21.36 -7.31 57.31
CA LEU A 277 -21.41 -7.87 55.95
C LEU A 277 -22.85 -7.94 55.42
N LEU A 278 -23.81 -8.28 56.28
CA LEU A 278 -25.23 -8.18 55.98
C LEU A 278 -25.60 -6.71 55.77
N PHE A 279 -25.15 -5.78 56.62
CA PHE A 279 -25.41 -4.36 56.40
C PHE A 279 -24.88 -3.87 55.05
N SER A 280 -23.62 -4.16 54.69
CA SER A 280 -23.05 -3.70 53.41
C SER A 280 -23.74 -4.28 52.18
N SER A 281 -24.26 -5.50 52.26
CA SER A 281 -25.01 -6.14 51.18
C SER A 281 -26.48 -5.71 51.12
N LEU A 282 -27.11 -5.47 52.28
CA LEU A 282 -28.50 -5.02 52.37
C LEU A 282 -28.67 -3.54 52.00
N THR A 283 -27.77 -2.64 52.43
CA THR A 283 -27.91 -1.19 52.20
C THR A 283 -27.62 -0.75 50.76
N ASN A 284 -27.07 -1.64 49.92
CA ASN A 284 -26.94 -1.34 48.50
C ASN A 284 -28.28 -1.41 47.76
N ASN A 285 -29.29 -2.08 48.33
CA ASN A 285 -30.62 -2.26 47.72
C ASN A 285 -31.77 -1.63 48.51
N ILE A 286 -31.55 -1.19 49.75
CA ILE A 286 -32.57 -0.56 50.61
C ILE A 286 -32.22 0.92 50.77
N SER A 287 -33.23 1.79 50.86
CA SER A 287 -33.08 3.25 51.00
C SER A 287 -31.90 3.66 51.90
N LYS A 288 -31.17 4.69 51.46
CA LYS A 288 -29.95 5.25 52.10
C LYS A 288 -30.18 5.76 53.53
N ASP A 289 -31.41 5.74 54.04
CA ASP A 289 -31.82 6.40 55.28
C ASP A 289 -31.80 5.50 56.51
N ILE A 290 -31.37 4.24 56.37
CA ILE A 290 -31.26 3.28 57.47
C ILE A 290 -29.84 3.24 58.02
N THR A 291 -29.71 3.51 59.32
CA THR A 291 -28.43 3.47 60.06
C THR A 291 -28.53 2.55 61.27
N ASN A 292 -27.39 2.01 61.74
CA ASN A 292 -27.30 1.22 62.97
C ASN A 292 -28.22 0.00 63.06
N PHE A 293 -28.21 -0.84 62.01
CA PHE A 293 -28.90 -2.13 62.02
C PHE A 293 -28.15 -3.12 62.93
N LEU A 294 -28.83 -3.63 63.94
CA LEU A 294 -28.28 -4.50 64.97
C LEU A 294 -29.24 -5.66 65.23
N ILE A 295 -28.76 -6.88 65.02
CA ILE A 295 -29.48 -8.11 65.35
C ILE A 295 -28.99 -8.59 66.72
N ASN A 296 -29.90 -8.69 67.68
CA ASN A 296 -29.65 -9.32 68.98
C ASN A 296 -30.26 -10.73 68.99
N PRO A 297 -29.45 -11.78 68.87
CA PRO A 297 -29.94 -13.16 68.83
C PRO A 297 -30.54 -13.62 70.17
N ASP A 298 -30.01 -13.15 71.30
CA ASP A 298 -30.46 -13.58 72.64
C ASP A 298 -31.91 -13.16 72.93
N ASP A 299 -32.28 -11.93 72.57
CA ASP A 299 -33.63 -11.37 72.75
C ASP A 299 -34.53 -11.52 71.51
N LYS A 300 -34.05 -12.19 70.46
CA LYS A 300 -34.71 -12.31 69.13
C LYS A 300 -35.26 -10.96 68.66
N SER A 301 -34.44 -9.91 68.78
CA SER A 301 -34.82 -8.54 68.44
C SER A 301 -33.96 -7.95 67.34
N ILE A 302 -34.61 -7.26 66.41
CA ILE A 302 -33.96 -6.50 65.35
C ILE A 302 -34.13 -5.03 65.70
N GLN A 303 -33.02 -4.31 65.73
CA GLN A 303 -33.00 -2.88 66.00
C GLN A 303 -32.38 -2.13 64.83
N PHE A 304 -33.03 -1.07 64.37
CA PHE A 304 -32.47 -0.19 63.34
C PHE A 304 -32.91 1.25 63.56
N ALA A 305 -32.13 2.21 63.06
CA ALA A 305 -32.45 3.62 63.13
C ALA A 305 -32.80 4.15 61.73
N VAL A 306 -33.87 4.92 61.64
CA VAL A 306 -34.27 5.65 60.43
C VAL A 306 -34.49 7.10 60.82
N SER A 307 -33.75 8.01 60.19
CA SER A 307 -33.76 9.44 60.53
C SER A 307 -33.53 9.69 62.04
N ASN A 308 -34.53 10.26 62.76
CA ASN A 308 -34.48 10.57 64.19
C ASN A 308 -35.16 9.51 65.08
N PHE A 309 -35.57 8.37 64.51
CA PHE A 309 -36.30 7.31 65.21
C PHE A 309 -35.47 6.02 65.27
N GLN A 310 -35.53 5.35 66.41
CA GLN A 310 -34.97 4.04 66.68
C GLN A 310 -36.13 3.04 66.81
N ILE A 311 -36.06 1.98 66.02
CA ILE A 311 -37.13 1.00 65.87
C ILE A 311 -36.59 -0.34 66.36
N ARG A 312 -37.26 -0.94 67.34
CA ARG A 312 -36.96 -2.27 67.86
C ARG A 312 -38.15 -3.19 67.59
N VAL A 313 -37.89 -4.26 66.86
CA VAL A 313 -38.86 -5.31 66.50
C VAL A 313 -38.48 -6.57 67.24
N ASN A 314 -39.37 -7.08 68.08
CA ASN A 314 -39.19 -8.37 68.76
C ASN A 314 -39.93 -9.46 67.99
N LEU A 315 -39.25 -10.57 67.72
CA LEU A 315 -39.78 -11.71 66.95
C LEU A 315 -40.13 -12.90 67.86
N THR A 316 -41.13 -13.69 67.46
CA THR A 316 -41.44 -14.98 68.10
C THR A 316 -40.57 -16.12 67.57
N GLU A 317 -40.63 -17.28 68.22
CA GLU A 317 -39.98 -18.53 67.75
C GLU A 317 -40.40 -18.97 66.34
N SER A 318 -41.57 -18.51 65.88
CA SER A 318 -42.10 -18.80 64.55
C SER A 318 -41.85 -17.68 63.53
N ASN A 319 -40.90 -16.78 63.79
CA ASN A 319 -40.55 -15.62 62.95
C ASN A 319 -41.67 -14.60 62.72
N ASN A 320 -42.67 -14.52 63.61
CA ASN A 320 -43.72 -13.49 63.56
C ASN A 320 -43.35 -12.28 64.44
N ILE A 321 -43.85 -11.09 64.10
CA ILE A 321 -43.61 -9.86 64.88
C ILE A 321 -44.46 -9.88 66.16
N LEU A 322 -43.82 -9.96 67.32
CA LEU A 322 -44.48 -9.95 68.63
C LEU A 322 -44.74 -8.52 69.11
N LYS A 323 -43.78 -7.60 68.90
CA LYS A 323 -43.90 -6.21 69.35
C LYS A 323 -42.99 -5.29 68.53
N ILE A 324 -43.51 -4.12 68.17
CA ILE A 324 -42.75 -3.03 67.56
C ILE A 324 -42.71 -1.88 68.57
N ASN A 325 -41.51 -1.43 68.91
CA ASN A 325 -41.30 -0.25 69.74
C ASN A 325 -40.58 0.82 68.91
N VAL A 326 -41.14 2.03 68.87
CA VAL A 326 -40.52 3.20 68.21
C VAL A 326 -40.18 4.26 69.26
N SER A 327 -38.90 4.58 69.39
CA SER A 327 -38.38 5.65 70.26
C SER A 327 -37.63 6.71 69.44
N ARG A 328 -37.56 7.96 69.90
CA ARG A 328 -36.59 8.91 69.32
C ARG A 328 -35.19 8.65 69.88
N LEU A 329 -34.15 8.93 69.10
CA LEU A 329 -32.74 8.80 69.51
C LEU A 329 -32.40 9.56 70.82
N ASN A 330 -33.18 10.59 71.18
CA ASN A 330 -33.00 11.39 72.41
C ASN A 330 -33.84 10.92 73.62
N GLY A 331 -34.42 9.71 73.58
CA GLY A 331 -35.05 9.07 74.74
C GLY A 331 -36.46 9.54 75.14
N ALA A 332 -37.02 10.59 74.50
CA ALA A 332 -38.39 11.05 74.77
C ALA A 332 -39.42 10.39 73.84
N THR A 333 -40.48 9.79 74.41
CA THR A 333 -41.65 9.31 73.67
C THR A 333 -42.60 10.47 73.39
N ASN A 334 -42.70 10.89 72.13
CA ASN A 334 -43.62 11.96 71.71
C ASN A 334 -44.89 11.35 71.07
N LEU A 335 -45.96 12.13 70.94
CA LEU A 335 -47.24 11.74 70.32
C LEU A 335 -47.05 11.17 68.90
N ALA A 336 -46.03 11.63 68.18
CA ALA A 336 -45.62 11.11 66.88
C ALA A 336 -45.14 9.64 66.94
N CYS A 337 -44.36 9.25 67.96
CA CYS A 337 -43.88 7.88 68.12
C CYS A 337 -45.03 6.90 68.44
N GLN A 338 -46.01 7.35 69.22
CA GLN A 338 -47.21 6.57 69.54
C GLN A 338 -48.12 6.37 68.33
N LYS A 339 -48.30 7.40 67.49
CA LYS A 339 -49.03 7.29 66.21
C LYS A 339 -48.36 6.32 65.25
N LEU A 340 -47.02 6.38 65.13
CA LEU A 340 -46.25 5.51 64.25
C LEU A 340 -46.24 4.06 64.74
N THR A 341 -46.11 3.85 66.06
CA THR A 341 -46.24 2.51 66.69
C THR A 341 -47.64 1.93 66.49
N LYS A 342 -48.70 2.73 66.59
CA LYS A 342 -50.08 2.29 66.36
C LYS A 342 -50.33 1.95 64.88
N LYS A 343 -49.86 2.78 63.95
CA LYS A 343 -50.00 2.57 62.50
C LYS A 343 -49.28 1.30 62.02
N LEU A 344 -48.04 1.09 62.48
CA LEU A 344 -47.29 -0.14 62.20
C LEU A 344 -47.89 -1.35 62.93
N GLY A 345 -48.40 -1.16 64.15
CA GLY A 345 -49.10 -2.20 64.90
C GLY A 345 -50.37 -2.69 64.20
N GLU A 346 -51.20 -1.78 63.69
CA GLU A 346 -52.42 -2.14 62.96
C GLU A 346 -52.14 -2.88 61.64
N LYS A 347 -51.00 -2.61 60.99
CA LYS A 347 -50.62 -3.22 59.70
C LYS A 347 -49.96 -4.58 59.83
N TYR A 348 -49.22 -4.83 60.92
CA TYR A 348 -48.40 -6.06 61.05
C TYR A 348 -48.74 -6.93 62.28
N LEU A 349 -49.47 -6.43 63.28
CA LEU A 349 -49.98 -7.28 64.39
C LEU A 349 -51.41 -7.80 64.15
N ARG A 350 -52.20 -7.22 63.24
CA ARG A 350 -53.51 -7.80 62.86
C ARG A 350 -53.32 -8.83 61.75
N ASN A 351 -53.10 -10.09 62.12
CA ASN A 351 -53.46 -11.27 61.31
C ASN A 351 -53.37 -12.57 62.13
N ASP A 352 -54.02 -12.62 63.30
CA ASP A 352 -54.23 -13.87 64.06
C ASP A 352 -55.43 -14.71 63.53
N SER A 353 -55.97 -14.42 62.35
CA SER A 353 -57.16 -15.13 61.83
C SER A 353 -57.19 -15.36 60.32
N LEU A 354 -56.04 -15.56 59.67
CA LEU A 354 -55.97 -16.25 58.37
C LEU A 354 -54.73 -17.14 58.32
N SER A 355 -54.84 -18.33 58.94
CA SER A 355 -54.00 -19.45 58.55
C SER A 355 -54.34 -19.82 57.10
N SER A 356 -53.33 -19.89 56.24
CA SER A 356 -53.28 -20.66 54.97
C SER A 356 -52.41 -20.01 53.87
N ASN A 357 -51.89 -18.80 54.02
CA ASN A 357 -50.90 -18.28 53.07
C ASN A 357 -49.57 -18.04 53.77
N ASN A 358 -48.66 -19.01 53.59
CA ASN A 358 -47.23 -18.91 53.86
C ASN A 358 -46.60 -17.81 53.01
N ASN A 359 -46.94 -16.55 53.27
CA ASN A 359 -46.09 -15.43 52.86
C ASN A 359 -45.15 -15.18 54.03
N PRO A 360 -43.90 -15.70 53.97
CA PRO A 360 -42.89 -15.37 54.97
C PRO A 360 -42.81 -13.86 55.05
N LEU A 361 -42.89 -13.33 56.26
CA LEU A 361 -42.86 -11.90 56.54
C LEU A 361 -41.60 -11.33 55.88
N VAL A 362 -41.78 -10.65 54.75
CA VAL A 362 -40.65 -10.09 54.00
C VAL A 362 -40.18 -8.88 54.80
N ILE A 363 -39.19 -9.10 55.67
CA ILE A 363 -38.60 -8.08 56.54
C ILE A 363 -38.23 -6.82 55.73
N PHE A 364 -37.84 -7.00 54.46
CA PHE A 364 -37.55 -5.92 53.53
C PHE A 364 -38.77 -5.05 53.20
N ALA A 365 -39.95 -5.63 52.98
CA ALA A 365 -41.18 -4.88 52.74
C ALA A 365 -41.63 -4.12 54.00
N PHE A 366 -41.43 -4.72 55.18
CA PHE A 366 -41.65 -4.05 56.46
C PHE A 366 -40.72 -2.84 56.62
N ILE A 367 -39.43 -3.01 56.32
CA ILE A 367 -38.43 -1.94 56.41
C ILE A 367 -38.74 -0.79 55.42
N ASP A 368 -39.10 -1.09 54.17
CA ASP A 368 -39.46 -0.08 53.17
C ASP A 368 -40.73 0.70 53.59
N ASP A 369 -41.72 0.00 54.14
CA ASP A 369 -42.94 0.64 54.62
C ASP A 369 -42.70 1.51 55.86
N VAL A 370 -41.77 1.09 56.72
CA VAL A 370 -41.31 1.91 57.86
C VAL A 370 -40.60 3.17 57.39
N VAL A 371 -39.71 3.09 56.39
CA VAL A 371 -39.02 4.26 55.83
C VAL A 371 -40.04 5.25 55.25
N LYS A 372 -40.97 4.78 54.41
CA LYS A 372 -42.05 5.61 53.84
C LYS A 372 -42.92 6.26 54.91
N ASP A 373 -43.31 5.51 55.92
CA ASP A 373 -44.16 6.02 56.99
C ASP A 373 -43.42 7.05 57.87
N THR A 374 -42.09 6.93 58.03
CA THR A 374 -41.26 7.93 58.72
C THR A 374 -40.99 9.19 57.90
N GLU A 375 -40.97 9.11 56.57
CA GLU A 375 -40.87 10.29 55.68
C GLU A 375 -42.20 11.06 55.58
N SER A 376 -43.32 10.39 55.82
CA SER A 376 -44.68 10.99 55.76
C SER A 376 -45.09 11.77 57.02
N LEU A 377 -44.23 11.84 58.03
CA LEU A 377 -44.45 12.46 59.36
C LEU A 377 -43.47 13.59 59.62
#